data_AF-A0A8C5QM04-F1
#
_entry.id   AF-A0A8C5QM04-F1
#
_cell.length_a   1.000
_cell.length_b   1.000
_cell.length_c   1.000
_cell.angle_alpha   90.00
_cell.angle_beta   90.00
_cell.angle_gamma   90.00
#
_symmetry.space_group_name_H-M   'P 1'
#
loop_
_entity.id
_entity.type
_entity.pdbx_description
1 polymer ?
#
loop_
_entity_poly.entity_id
_entity_poly.type
_entity_poly.pdbx_seq_one_letter_code
_entity_poly.pdbx_strand_id
1 'polypeptide(L)'
;MDLACGPGVDYVYKANLVKVEHNDNYDNYIMKIVQIIKQGTDADPLQQERNFISHRNCRDKLEMLRGRDYLIWGVTGDLWLQPSGYSYIIGKETWIEWWPNDRECQNPENEQLCNDYFVVSENLAVVGCPN
;
A
#
# COMPACT_ATOMS: atom_id res chain seq x y z
N MET A 1 9.43 -10.91 -4.13
CA MET A 1 9.12 -10.59 -5.54
C MET A 1 7.87 -11.33 -6.02
N ASP A 2 7.76 -12.63 -5.77
CA ASP A 2 6.67 -13.46 -6.34
C ASP A 2 5.24 -13.04 -5.97
N LEU A 3 5.01 -12.51 -4.75
CA LEU A 3 3.66 -12.12 -4.31
C LEU A 3 3.15 -10.84 -4.99
N ALA A 4 3.99 -9.81 -5.15
CA ALA A 4 3.62 -8.56 -5.81
C ALA A 4 3.49 -8.69 -7.34
N CYS A 5 4.09 -9.76 -7.90
CA CYS A 5 3.92 -10.17 -9.29
C CYS A 5 2.97 -11.35 -9.47
N GLY A 6 2.23 -11.71 -8.42
CA GLY A 6 1.24 -12.76 -8.48
C GLY A 6 0.17 -12.47 -9.54
N PRO A 7 -0.39 -13.51 -10.17
CA PRO A 7 -1.50 -13.34 -11.10
C PRO A 7 -2.66 -12.62 -10.39
N GLY A 8 -3.15 -11.53 -10.99
CA GLY A 8 -4.26 -10.74 -10.45
C GLY A 8 -3.87 -9.52 -9.63
N VAL A 9 -2.59 -9.35 -9.25
CA VAL A 9 -2.13 -8.10 -8.61
C VAL A 9 -2.18 -6.97 -9.63
N ASP A 10 -2.98 -5.95 -9.34
CA ASP A 10 -3.21 -4.79 -10.21
C ASP A 10 -2.18 -3.70 -9.97
N TYR A 11 -1.98 -3.34 -8.69
CA TYR A 11 -1.14 -2.22 -8.30
C TYR A 11 -0.20 -2.60 -7.15
N VAL A 12 0.94 -1.92 -7.09
CA VAL A 12 1.90 -2.00 -5.96
C VAL A 12 2.42 -0.59 -5.68
N TYR A 13 2.19 -0.10 -4.47
CA TYR A 13 2.54 1.25 -4.06
C TYR A 13 3.29 1.25 -2.74
N LYS A 14 4.13 2.28 -2.56
CA LYS A 14 4.50 2.76 -1.23
C LYS A 14 3.57 3.94 -0.90
N ALA A 15 2.91 3.89 0.25
CA ALA A 15 1.96 4.92 0.66
C ALA A 15 2.18 5.34 2.13
N ASN A 16 1.99 6.62 2.41
CA ASN A 16 2.09 7.18 3.75
C ASN A 16 0.70 7.38 4.36
N LEU A 17 0.49 6.95 5.61
CA LEU A 17 -0.78 7.15 6.28
C LEU A 17 -0.93 8.58 6.79
N VAL A 18 -1.78 9.36 6.12
CA VAL A 18 -2.02 10.78 6.45
C VAL A 18 -3.02 10.91 7.60
N LYS A 19 -4.12 10.16 7.54
CA LYS A 19 -5.23 10.25 8.49
C LYS A 19 -6.02 8.95 8.56
N VAL A 20 -6.60 8.66 9.72
CA VAL A 20 -7.58 7.60 9.90
C VAL A 20 -8.90 8.22 10.32
N GLU A 21 -9.98 7.85 9.64
CA GLU A 21 -11.35 8.26 9.95
C GLU A 21 -12.16 7.03 10.36
N HIS A 22 -12.52 6.97 11.63
CA HIS A 22 -13.28 5.86 12.19
C HIS A 22 -14.78 6.08 12.03
N ASN A 23 -15.47 5.09 11.47
CA ASN A 23 -16.93 5.03 11.44
C ASN A 23 -17.44 3.78 12.16
N ASP A 24 -18.77 3.68 12.30
CA ASP A 24 -19.40 2.57 13.02
C ASP A 24 -19.28 1.23 12.30
N ASN A 25 -19.20 1.24 10.96
CA ASN A 25 -19.16 0.05 10.12
C ASN A 25 -17.83 -0.16 9.40
N TYR A 26 -17.08 0.92 9.14
CA TYR A 26 -15.83 0.87 8.39
C TYR A 26 -14.84 1.92 8.89
N ASP A 27 -13.58 1.70 8.60
CA ASP A 27 -12.50 2.67 8.78
C ASP A 27 -12.02 3.14 7.42
N ASN A 28 -11.81 4.44 7.29
CA ASN A 28 -11.21 5.04 6.11
C ASN A 28 -9.78 5.49 6.45
N TYR A 29 -8.81 4.87 5.81
CA TYR A 29 -7.39 5.18 5.92
C TYR A 29 -7.01 6.04 4.72
N ILE A 30 -6.82 7.34 4.97
CA ILE A 30 -6.41 8.29 3.95
C ILE A 30 -4.90 8.15 3.78
N MET A 31 -4.50 7.58 2.65
CA MET A 31 -3.13 7.28 2.30
C MET A 31 -2.66 8.21 1.19
N LYS A 32 -1.47 8.78 1.33
CA LYS A 32 -0.80 9.50 0.25
C LYS A 32 0.14 8.56 -0.48
N ILE A 33 -0.05 8.37 -1.78
CA ILE A 33 0.83 7.50 -2.57
C ILE A 33 2.15 8.23 -2.82
N VAL A 34 3.23 7.72 -2.24
CA VAL A 34 4.55 8.37 -2.30
C VAL A 34 5.43 7.79 -3.40
N GLN A 35 5.23 6.52 -3.77
CA GLN A 35 5.96 5.86 -4.85
C GLN A 35 5.07 4.83 -5.54
N ILE A 36 5.13 4.80 -6.86
CA ILE A 36 4.52 3.76 -7.68
C ILE A 36 5.59 2.70 -7.98
N ILE A 37 5.39 1.49 -7.47
CA ILE A 37 6.28 0.35 -7.73
C ILE A 37 5.75 -0.43 -8.95
N LYS A 38 4.44 -0.61 -9.04
CA LYS A 38 3.74 -1.17 -10.20
C LYS A 38 2.51 -0.32 -10.50
N GLN A 39 2.44 0.20 -11.72
CA GLN A 39 1.29 0.92 -12.23
C GLN A 39 0.11 -0.04 -12.41
N GLY A 40 -1.04 0.35 -11.88
CA GLY A 40 -2.29 -0.39 -12.00
C GLY A 40 -3.36 0.40 -12.75
N THR A 41 -4.62 0.11 -12.43
CA THR A 41 -5.79 0.69 -13.10
C THR A 41 -5.97 2.19 -12.77
N ASP A 42 -5.60 2.65 -11.57
CA ASP A 42 -5.58 4.08 -11.25
C ASP A 42 -4.42 4.76 -11.99
N ALA A 43 -4.75 5.60 -12.98
CA ALA A 43 -3.80 6.13 -13.96
C ALA A 43 -2.83 7.19 -13.39
N ASP A 44 -3.21 7.94 -12.36
CA ASP A 44 -2.37 8.98 -11.76
C ASP A 44 -2.52 9.05 -10.24
N PRO A 45 -2.01 8.03 -9.50
CA PRO A 45 -2.14 7.99 -8.05
C PRO A 45 -1.00 8.75 -7.35
N LEU A 46 0.12 9.04 -8.03
CA LEU A 46 1.33 9.57 -7.40
C LEU A 46 1.09 10.93 -6.75
N GLN A 47 1.55 11.09 -5.49
CA GLN A 47 1.34 12.28 -4.65
C GLN A 47 -0.11 12.60 -4.32
N GLN A 48 -1.08 11.83 -4.80
CA GLN A 48 -2.48 12.00 -4.48
C GLN A 48 -2.84 11.28 -3.18
N GLU A 49 -3.88 11.79 -2.51
CA GLU A 49 -4.53 11.09 -1.41
C GLU A 49 -5.58 10.12 -1.98
N ARG A 50 -5.61 8.92 -1.41
CA ARG A 50 -6.54 7.85 -1.76
C ARG A 50 -7.13 7.26 -0.50
N ASN A 51 -8.42 6.92 -0.58
CA ASN A 51 -9.15 6.29 0.51
C ASN A 51 -8.93 4.78 0.45
N PHE A 52 -8.39 4.22 1.53
CA PHE A 52 -8.33 2.78 1.74
C PHE A 52 -9.35 2.41 2.82
N ILE A 53 -10.38 1.66 2.43
CA ILE A 53 -11.56 1.42 3.25
C ILE A 53 -11.53 -0.02 3.75
N SER A 54 -11.58 -0.22 5.06
CA SER A 54 -11.67 -1.55 5.67
C SER A 54 -12.90 -1.67 6.56
N HIS A 55 -13.42 -2.89 6.72
CA HIS A 55 -14.48 -3.15 7.68
C HIS A 55 -13.97 -2.90 9.11
N ARG A 56 -14.80 -2.36 10.01
CA ARG A 56 -14.41 -2.03 11.39
C ARG A 56 -13.76 -3.20 12.15
N ASN A 57 -14.24 -4.43 11.88
CA ASN A 57 -13.69 -5.65 12.49
C ASN A 57 -12.22 -5.93 12.15
N CYS A 58 -11.64 -5.25 11.16
CA CYS A 58 -10.21 -5.38 10.81
C CYS A 58 -9.32 -4.35 11.51
N ARG A 59 -9.88 -3.41 12.28
CA ARG A 59 -9.14 -2.32 12.95
C ARG A 59 -7.97 -2.83 13.78
N ASP A 60 -8.23 -3.81 14.64
CA ASP A 60 -7.24 -4.40 15.55
C ASP A 60 -6.21 -5.29 14.85
N LYS A 61 -6.42 -5.62 13.56
CA LYS A 61 -5.48 -6.39 12.76
C LYS A 61 -4.56 -5.53 11.91
N LEU A 62 -5.04 -4.35 11.49
CA LEU A 62 -4.28 -3.44 10.65
C LEU A 62 -3.31 -2.60 11.48
N GLU A 63 -3.74 -2.11 12.66
CA GLU A 63 -2.94 -1.32 13.62
C GLU A 63 -2.02 -0.26 12.99
N MET A 64 -2.46 0.34 11.88
CA MET A 64 -1.65 1.28 11.12
C MET A 64 -1.48 2.60 11.88
N LEU A 65 -0.27 3.13 11.85
CA LEU A 65 0.13 4.32 12.57
C LEU A 65 0.31 5.49 11.62
N ARG A 66 -0.26 6.63 12.03
CA ARG A 66 -0.19 7.87 11.26
C ARG A 66 1.26 8.29 11.06
N GLY A 67 1.56 8.75 9.84
CA GLY A 67 2.89 9.24 9.45
C GLY A 67 3.88 8.13 9.07
N ARG A 68 3.50 6.86 9.17
CA ARG A 68 4.32 5.74 8.69
C ARG A 68 4.03 5.42 7.22
N ASP A 69 5.04 4.84 6.60
CA ASP A 69 4.94 4.31 5.25
C ASP A 69 4.54 2.83 5.27
N TYR A 70 3.84 2.42 4.22
CA TYR A 70 3.35 1.07 4.04
C TYR A 70 3.58 0.62 2.59
N LEU A 71 3.99 -0.63 2.43
CA LEU A 71 3.91 -1.36 1.17
C LEU A 71 2.48 -1.86 1.01
N ILE A 72 1.82 -1.48 -0.09
CA ILE A 72 0.44 -1.87 -0.37
C ILE A 72 0.34 -2.45 -1.77
N TRP A 73 -0.28 -3.62 -1.89
CA TRP A 73 -0.69 -4.16 -3.19
C TRP A 73 -2.06 -4.82 -3.10
N GLY A 74 -2.75 -4.89 -4.22
CA GLY A 74 -4.09 -5.47 -4.27
C GLY A 74 -4.53 -5.79 -5.68
N VAL A 75 -5.80 -6.17 -5.80
CA VAL A 75 -6.41 -6.64 -7.05
C VAL A 75 -7.38 -5.59 -7.60
N THR A 76 -7.63 -5.61 -8.92
CA THR A 76 -8.53 -4.64 -9.58
C THR A 76 -9.96 -4.71 -9.04
N GLY A 77 -10.40 -5.88 -8.58
CA GLY A 77 -11.75 -6.09 -8.04
C GLY A 77 -12.05 -5.32 -6.75
N ASP A 78 -11.00 -4.88 -6.05
CA ASP A 78 -11.10 -4.08 -4.83
C ASP A 78 -11.05 -2.56 -5.11
N LEU A 79 -11.04 -2.16 -6.38
CA LEU A 79 -11.07 -0.74 -6.78
C LEU A 79 -12.50 -0.24 -6.98
N TRP A 80 -12.82 0.87 -6.35
CA TRP A 80 -14.09 1.56 -6.52
C TRP A 80 -13.87 2.96 -7.09
N LEU A 81 -14.26 3.17 -8.35
CA LEU A 81 -14.23 4.49 -8.98
C LEU A 81 -15.32 5.39 -8.39
N GLN A 82 -14.91 6.50 -7.78
CA GLN A 82 -15.79 7.56 -7.29
C GLN A 82 -15.58 8.85 -8.10
N PRO A 83 -16.49 9.83 -8.03
CA PRO A 83 -16.33 11.11 -8.73
C PRO A 83 -15.03 11.86 -8.38
N SER A 84 -14.48 11.63 -7.18
CA SER A 84 -13.24 12.23 -6.69
C SER A 84 -11.98 11.41 -6.98
N GLY A 85 -12.10 10.28 -7.69
CA GLY A 85 -11.01 9.35 -7.96
C GLY A 85 -11.27 7.94 -7.42
N TYR A 86 -10.27 7.06 -7.56
CA TYR A 86 -10.37 5.69 -7.06
C TYR A 86 -10.31 5.64 -5.53
N SER A 87 -11.10 4.74 -4.95
CA SER A 87 -10.97 4.27 -3.57
C SER A 87 -10.68 2.77 -3.58
N TYR A 88 -9.97 2.32 -2.56
CA TYR A 88 -9.43 0.97 -2.46
C TYR A 88 -10.10 0.26 -1.29
N ILE A 89 -10.67 -0.91 -1.52
CA ILE A 89 -11.22 -1.75 -0.45
C ILE A 89 -10.10 -2.63 0.08
N ILE A 90 -9.83 -2.57 1.38
CA ILE A 90 -8.90 -3.48 2.04
C ILE A 90 -9.63 -4.81 2.25
N GLY A 91 -9.51 -5.68 1.25
CA GLY A 91 -10.08 -7.02 1.21
C GLY A 91 -9.10 -8.09 1.68
N LYS A 92 -9.50 -9.36 1.48
CA LYS A 92 -8.67 -10.55 1.79
C LYS A 92 -7.44 -10.68 0.86
N GLU A 93 -7.50 -10.06 -0.32
CA GLU A 93 -6.46 -10.11 -1.35
C GLU A 93 -5.61 -8.82 -1.37
N THR A 94 -5.90 -7.89 -0.46
CA THR A 94 -5.08 -6.70 -0.24
C THR A 94 -3.98 -7.02 0.77
N TRP A 95 -2.74 -6.73 0.41
CA TRP A 95 -1.60 -6.81 1.31
C TRP A 95 -1.21 -5.42 1.78
N ILE A 96 -0.93 -5.30 3.08
CA ILE A 96 -0.44 -4.07 3.70
C ILE A 96 0.65 -4.46 4.68
N GLU A 97 1.81 -3.85 4.55
CA GLU A 97 2.96 -4.12 5.40
C GLU A 97 3.69 -2.82 5.74
N TRP A 98 4.15 -2.70 6.98
CA TRP A 98 4.88 -1.51 7.42
C TRP A 98 6.21 -1.41 6.70
N TRP A 99 6.49 -0.24 6.12
CA TRP A 99 7.75 0.10 5.48
C TRP A 99 8.55 1.03 6.40
N PRO A 100 9.70 0.59 6.95
CA PRO A 100 10.50 1.43 7.84
C PRO A 100 11.10 2.65 7.13
N ASN A 101 11.08 3.81 7.79
CA ASN A 101 11.73 5.01 7.25
C ASN A 101 13.26 4.99 7.44
N ASP A 102 13.98 5.92 6.79
CA ASP A 102 15.44 5.97 6.81
C ASP A 102 16.07 5.98 8.21
N ARG A 103 15.39 6.58 9.20
CA ARG A 103 15.85 6.57 10.60
C ARG A 103 15.61 5.23 11.27
N GLU A 104 14.47 4.61 11.02
CA GLU A 104 14.12 3.27 11.52
C GLU A 104 15.03 2.20 10.91
N CYS A 105 15.49 2.39 9.67
CA CYS A 105 16.48 1.54 9.00
C CYS A 105 17.88 1.62 9.60
N GLN A 106 18.18 2.63 10.44
CA GLN A 106 19.45 2.68 11.17
C GLN A 106 19.48 1.69 12.36
N ASN A 107 18.32 1.13 12.76
CA ASN A 107 18.28 0.06 13.74
C ASN A 107 18.72 -1.25 13.08
N PRO A 108 19.74 -1.95 13.60
CA PRO A 108 20.19 -3.25 13.08
C PRO A 108 19.08 -4.28 12.91
N GLU A 109 18.03 -4.21 13.75
CA GLU A 109 16.87 -5.12 13.66
C GLU A 109 16.07 -4.95 12.36
N ASN A 110 16.09 -3.75 11.77
CA ASN A 110 15.34 -3.41 10.55
C ASN A 110 16.22 -3.40 9.29
N GLU A 111 17.54 -3.52 9.43
CA GLU A 111 18.50 -3.36 8.32
C GLU A 111 18.16 -4.30 7.15
N GLN A 112 17.94 -5.58 7.45
CA GLN A 112 17.59 -6.57 6.42
C GLN A 112 16.26 -6.25 5.73
N LEU A 113 15.25 -5.88 6.51
CA LEU A 113 13.91 -5.53 5.99
C LEU A 113 13.98 -4.33 5.04
N CYS A 114 14.73 -3.29 5.43
CA CYS A 114 14.93 -2.11 4.59
C CYS A 114 15.65 -2.45 3.29
N ASN A 115 16.70 -3.27 3.36
CA ASN A 115 17.42 -3.73 2.17
C ASN A 115 16.51 -4.54 1.24
N ASP A 116 15.72 -5.47 1.78
CA ASP A 116 14.80 -6.30 1.01
C ASP A 116 13.76 -5.44 0.28
N TYR A 117 13.16 -4.48 0.97
CA TYR A 117 12.19 -3.56 0.36
C TYR A 117 12.82 -2.64 -0.67
N PHE A 118 14.01 -2.11 -0.41
CA PHE A 118 14.74 -1.30 -1.39
C PHE A 118 14.98 -2.09 -2.67
N VAL A 119 15.54 -3.31 -2.57
CA VAL A 119 15.79 -4.21 -3.68
C VAL A 119 14.51 -4.59 -4.42
N VAL A 120 13.42 -4.89 -3.70
CA VAL A 120 12.13 -5.22 -4.32
C VAL A 120 11.56 -4.03 -5.08
N SER A 121 11.60 -2.83 -4.51
CA SER A 121 11.07 -1.64 -5.19
C SER A 121 11.87 -1.27 -6.43
N GLU A 122 13.19 -1.32 -6.39
CA GLU A 122 14.02 -1.03 -7.56
C GLU A 122 13.81 -2.08 -8.65
N ASN A 123 13.84 -3.37 -8.29
CA ASN A 123 13.67 -4.44 -9.27
C ASN A 123 12.29 -4.43 -9.92
N LEU A 124 11.22 -4.24 -9.14
CA LEU A 124 9.86 -4.17 -9.71
C LEU A 124 9.63 -2.92 -10.54
N ALA A 125 10.19 -1.78 -10.14
CA ALA A 125 10.06 -0.55 -10.89
C ALA A 125 10.83 -0.59 -12.22
N VAL A 126 11.97 -1.30 -12.27
CA VAL A 126 12.86 -1.33 -13.45
C VAL A 126 12.58 -2.51 -14.38
N VAL A 127 12.43 -3.71 -13.82
CA VAL A 127 12.29 -4.97 -14.57
C VAL A 127 10.82 -5.32 -14.81
N GLY A 128 9.92 -4.84 -13.95
CA GLY A 128 8.53 -5.27 -13.95
C GLY A 128 8.38 -6.72 -13.49
N CYS A 129 7.22 -7.32 -13.80
CA CYS A 129 6.97 -8.71 -13.47
C CYS A 129 7.45 -9.64 -14.60
N PRO A 130 8.14 -10.74 -14.29
CA PRO A 130 8.46 -11.76 -15.27
C PRO A 130 7.16 -12.38 -15.83
N ASN A 131 7.16 -12.67 -17.14
CA ASN A 131 6.05 -13.33 -17.85
C ASN A 131 5.94 -14.83 -17.50
#